data_AF-A0AAQ3UTI0-F1
#
_entry.id   AF-A0AAQ3UTI0-F1
#
_cell.length_a   1.000
_cell.length_b   1.000
_cell.length_c   1.000
_cell.angle_alpha   90.00
_cell.angle_beta   90.00
_cell.angle_gamma   90.00
#
_symmetry.space_group_name_H-M   'P 1'
#
loop_
_entity.id
_entity.type
_entity.pdbx_description
1 polymer ?
#
loop_
_entity_poly.entity_id
_entity_poly.type
_entity_poly.pdbx_seq_one_letter_code
_entity_poly.pdbx_strand_id
1 'polypeptide(L)'
;MRRLEGQPPLTTSQVLFTRGDVPMLIFELPGCSVYSNSLQILDNIKIPVDGIGCNCSGDCSNSKYCLCAKRNGSDLPYVSKRRKCTQRNNSNENSVGRLVEPKAIVYECGTNCTCYSSCVNRTSQQGLKYRLEVFKTESKGWGVRTWDTILPGALICEYTGILRRTTEVEGLLENNYIFDIDCLQTIKGLDGREQRTGSELHMASLHSEHDLEASQAPEYCIDAGSVGNVARFINHSCQPNLFVQCVLSSHSDIKVAKVMLADDTIPPLQELSYDYGYHLDSVTGEDGNIVKLACHCGAADCRKRLY
;
A
#
# COMPACT_ATOMS: atom_id res chain seq x y z
N MET A 1 30.34 18.30 -2.59
CA MET A 1 30.16 17.34 -3.70
C MET A 1 29.43 18.05 -4.85
N ARG A 2 29.78 17.80 -6.12
CA ARG A 2 29.19 18.49 -7.30
C ARG A 2 28.81 17.49 -8.39
N ARG A 3 27.67 17.72 -9.03
CA ARG A 3 27.12 16.91 -10.14
C ARG A 3 27.90 17.20 -11.45
N LEU A 4 28.13 16.17 -12.27
CA LEU A 4 28.86 16.27 -13.54
C LEU A 4 27.95 16.84 -14.66
N GLU A 5 28.53 17.65 -15.56
CA GLU A 5 27.82 18.23 -16.71
C GLU A 5 27.65 17.22 -17.86
N GLY A 6 26.56 17.38 -18.63
CA GLY A 6 26.20 16.49 -19.76
C GLY A 6 25.14 15.43 -19.44
N GLN A 7 24.65 15.36 -18.19
CA GLN A 7 23.61 14.41 -17.81
C GLN A 7 22.19 14.93 -18.18
N PRO A 8 21.30 14.07 -18.70
CA PRO A 8 19.91 14.44 -18.95
C PRO A 8 19.19 14.95 -17.68
N PRO A 9 18.21 15.86 -17.82
CA PRO A 9 17.36 16.26 -16.71
C PRO A 9 16.40 15.12 -16.38
N LEU A 10 16.30 14.75 -15.10
CA LEU A 10 15.40 13.68 -14.67
C LEU A 10 14.14 14.25 -14.03
N THR A 11 13.03 14.03 -14.72
CA THR A 11 11.67 14.48 -14.36
C THR A 11 10.83 13.30 -13.85
N THR A 12 10.70 13.18 -12.53
CA THR A 12 9.44 13.17 -11.77
C THR A 12 9.82 13.70 -10.38
N SER A 13 9.19 14.76 -9.87
CA SER A 13 9.72 15.57 -8.75
C SER A 13 9.89 14.84 -7.41
N GLN A 14 9.47 13.58 -7.31
CA GLN A 14 9.43 12.79 -6.07
C GLN A 14 10.05 11.38 -6.18
N VAL A 15 10.38 10.91 -7.40
CA VAL A 15 11.03 9.60 -7.60
C VAL A 15 12.25 9.74 -8.49
N LEU A 16 13.40 9.31 -7.98
CA LEU A 16 14.67 9.29 -8.72
C LEU A 16 14.99 7.86 -9.20
N PHE A 17 15.59 7.74 -10.37
CA PHE A 17 16.09 6.47 -10.89
C PHE A 17 17.60 6.62 -11.12
N THR A 18 18.45 5.76 -10.55
CA THR A 18 19.91 5.75 -10.82
C THR A 18 20.42 4.28 -10.88
N ARG A 19 21.29 3.83 -11.80
CA ARG A 19 22.58 4.32 -12.38
C ARG A 19 22.70 4.04 -13.90
N GLY A 20 23.40 4.92 -14.64
CA GLY A 20 24.01 4.65 -15.96
C GLY A 20 23.27 5.29 -17.12
N ASP A 21 21.98 5.00 -17.22
CA ASP A 21 21.05 5.74 -18.04
C ASP A 21 19.87 6.15 -17.16
N VAL A 22 19.52 7.41 -17.34
CA VAL A 22 18.21 7.93 -16.99
C VAL A 22 17.21 7.16 -17.86
N PRO A 23 16.18 6.49 -17.32
CA PRO A 23 14.99 6.16 -18.07
C PRO A 23 14.44 7.40 -18.72
N MET A 24 14.84 7.63 -19.97
CA MET A 24 14.30 8.73 -20.77
C MET A 24 12.82 8.44 -21.05
N LEU A 25 12.42 7.17 -20.97
CA LEU A 25 11.11 6.64 -21.33
C LEU A 25 10.70 5.48 -20.39
N ILE A 26 9.40 5.35 -20.15
CA ILE A 26 8.77 4.35 -19.26
C ILE A 26 9.19 2.89 -19.58
N PHE A 27 9.62 2.60 -20.82
CA PHE A 27 10.03 1.25 -21.23
C PHE A 27 11.32 0.72 -20.58
N GLU A 28 12.15 1.56 -19.96
CA GLU A 28 13.37 1.11 -19.27
C GLU A 28 13.08 0.51 -17.88
N LEU A 29 11.85 0.69 -17.39
CA LEU A 29 11.32 -0.05 -16.25
C LEU A 29 10.76 -1.38 -16.76
N PRO A 30 11.31 -2.54 -16.37
CA PRO A 30 10.85 -3.81 -16.91
C PRO A 30 9.35 -4.01 -16.66
N GLY A 31 8.60 -4.17 -17.75
CA GLY A 31 7.19 -4.55 -17.80
C GLY A 31 6.17 -3.42 -17.65
N CYS A 32 6.51 -2.30 -17.00
CA CYS A 32 5.53 -1.23 -16.77
C CYS A 32 5.44 -0.33 -17.99
N SER A 33 4.32 -0.39 -18.72
CA SER A 33 4.04 0.46 -19.88
C SER A 33 3.42 1.80 -19.51
N VAL A 34 2.80 1.92 -18.33
CA VAL A 34 2.11 3.14 -17.87
C VAL A 34 2.28 3.35 -16.36
N TYR A 35 2.81 4.51 -15.96
CA TYR A 35 2.88 4.89 -14.55
C TYR A 35 1.51 5.43 -14.07
N SER A 36 0.94 4.87 -13.00
CA SER A 36 -0.38 5.28 -12.48
C SER A 36 -0.36 5.49 -10.97
N ASN A 37 -0.74 6.68 -10.50
CA ASN A 37 -0.87 7.00 -9.07
C ASN A 37 -2.21 6.59 -8.45
N SER A 38 -3.08 5.95 -9.22
CA SER A 38 -4.37 5.46 -8.78
C SER A 38 -4.61 4.04 -9.28
N LEU A 39 -5.36 3.26 -8.50
CA LEU A 39 -5.91 1.98 -8.94
C LEU A 39 -6.77 2.17 -10.20
N GLN A 40 -6.53 1.34 -11.22
CA GLN A 40 -7.32 1.30 -12.45
C GLN A 40 -8.39 0.22 -12.31
N ILE A 41 -9.66 0.61 -12.39
CA ILE A 41 -10.80 -0.29 -12.24
C ILE A 41 -11.39 -0.54 -13.62
N LEU A 42 -11.48 -1.82 -14.02
CA LEU A 42 -12.07 -2.21 -15.29
C LEU A 42 -13.60 -2.01 -15.26
N ASP A 43 -14.20 -1.66 -16.40
CA ASP A 43 -15.63 -1.30 -16.50
C ASP A 43 -16.60 -2.40 -16.03
N ASN A 44 -16.17 -3.66 -16.13
CA ASN A 44 -16.89 -4.86 -15.71
C ASN A 44 -16.90 -5.04 -14.18
N ILE A 45 -16.01 -4.36 -13.45
CA ILE A 45 -15.97 -4.39 -11.98
C ILE A 45 -16.77 -3.19 -11.45
N LYS A 46 -17.86 -3.48 -10.75
CA LYS A 46 -18.68 -2.44 -10.10
C LYS A 46 -18.31 -2.35 -8.63
N ILE A 47 -17.72 -1.21 -8.25
CA ILE A 47 -17.45 -0.90 -6.84
C ILE A 47 -18.63 -0.07 -6.31
N PRO A 48 -19.33 -0.52 -5.25
CA PRO A 48 -20.42 0.23 -4.67
C PRO A 48 -19.91 1.52 -4.05
N VAL A 49 -20.59 2.64 -4.29
CA VAL A 49 -20.24 3.90 -3.63
C VAL A 49 -20.68 3.84 -2.17
N ASP A 50 -19.81 4.26 -1.27
CA ASP A 50 -20.17 4.36 0.15
C ASP A 50 -21.17 5.49 0.34
N GLY A 51 -22.38 5.18 0.79
CA GLY A 51 -23.37 6.19 1.17
C GLY A 51 -23.03 6.92 2.47
N ILE A 52 -22.01 6.47 3.21
CA ILE A 52 -21.72 6.92 4.57
C ILE A 52 -20.58 7.95 4.56
N GLY A 53 -20.83 9.12 5.14
CA GLY A 53 -19.82 10.17 5.35
C GLY A 53 -20.07 10.96 6.63
N CYS A 54 -19.05 11.69 7.12
CA CYS A 54 -19.22 12.58 8.26
C CYS A 54 -19.75 13.96 7.84
N ASN A 55 -20.48 14.61 8.74
CA ASN A 55 -20.94 15.99 8.62
C ASN A 55 -20.08 16.98 9.44
N CYS A 56 -18.81 16.65 9.69
CA CYS A 56 -17.92 17.50 10.47
C CYS A 56 -17.66 18.84 9.76
N SER A 57 -17.61 19.93 10.54
CA SER A 57 -17.12 21.22 10.08
C SER A 57 -15.61 21.31 10.34
N GLY A 58 -14.82 21.44 9.28
CA GLY A 58 -13.36 21.43 9.35
C GLY A 58 -12.76 20.03 9.44
N ASP A 59 -11.69 19.86 10.21
CA ASP A 59 -11.03 18.57 10.38
C ASP A 59 -11.78 17.66 11.35
N CYS A 60 -11.81 16.35 11.07
CA CYS A 60 -12.33 15.35 11.99
C CYS A 60 -11.45 15.24 13.24
N SER A 61 -12.05 14.83 14.37
CA SER A 61 -11.34 14.74 15.66
C SER A 61 -11.63 13.45 16.42
N ASN A 62 -12.86 13.25 16.92
CA ASN A 62 -13.22 12.09 17.75
C ASN A 62 -14.62 11.54 17.47
N SER A 63 -14.91 10.37 18.04
CA SER A 63 -16.18 9.64 17.85
C SER A 63 -17.43 10.33 18.38
N LYS A 64 -17.31 11.29 19.30
CA LYS A 64 -18.48 12.02 19.81
C LYS A 64 -19.18 12.80 18.70
N TYR A 65 -18.41 13.26 17.71
CA TYR A 65 -18.90 14.17 16.66
C TYR A 65 -18.57 13.72 15.23
N CYS A 66 -17.80 12.64 15.04
CA CYS A 66 -17.39 12.16 13.73
C CYS A 66 -17.79 10.70 13.50
N LEU A 67 -18.60 10.48 12.46
CA LEU A 67 -18.99 9.13 12.04
C LEU A 67 -17.79 8.29 11.58
N CYS A 68 -16.82 8.90 10.89
CA CYS A 68 -15.60 8.20 10.46
C CYS A 68 -14.75 7.75 11.66
N ALA A 69 -14.67 8.53 12.74
CA ALA A 69 -13.99 8.10 13.98
C ALA A 69 -14.72 6.93 14.66
N LYS A 70 -16.07 6.91 14.63
CA LYS A 70 -16.84 5.75 15.12
C LYS A 70 -16.54 4.48 14.32
N ARG A 71 -16.44 4.57 12.98
CA ARG A 71 -16.08 3.44 12.12
C ARG A 71 -14.71 2.85 12.43
N ASN A 72 -13.80 3.65 12.97
CA ASN A 72 -12.46 3.22 13.38
C ASN A 72 -12.38 2.73 14.84
N GLY A 73 -13.53 2.52 15.52
CA GLY A 73 -13.56 1.98 16.88
C GLY A 73 -13.53 3.01 18.00
N SER A 74 -13.75 4.29 17.70
CA SER A 74 -13.98 5.45 18.60
C SER A 74 -12.95 6.59 18.48
N ASP A 75 -11.82 6.35 17.82
CA ASP A 75 -10.79 7.36 17.56
C ASP A 75 -10.34 7.36 16.10
N LEU A 76 -9.73 8.46 15.67
CA LEU A 76 -9.12 8.53 14.35
C LEU A 76 -7.86 7.64 14.28
N PRO A 77 -7.64 6.96 13.14
CA PRO A 77 -6.51 6.05 12.97
C PRO A 77 -5.17 6.78 12.77
N TYR A 78 -5.22 8.09 12.49
CA TYR A 78 -4.04 8.91 12.20
C TYR A 78 -3.87 10.05 13.20
N VAL A 79 -2.60 10.33 13.51
CA VAL A 79 -2.17 11.53 14.23
C VAL A 79 -1.39 12.46 13.32
N SER A 80 -1.52 13.76 13.53
CA SER A 80 -0.74 14.78 12.83
C SER A 80 -0.11 15.74 13.83
N LYS A 81 1.18 16.03 13.66
CA LYS A 81 1.83 17.14 14.36
C LYS A 81 1.42 18.44 13.67
N ARG A 82 0.27 19.01 14.04
CA ARG A 82 0.06 20.44 13.83
C ARG A 82 1.03 21.16 14.76
N ARG A 83 2.16 21.66 14.25
CA ARG A 83 2.90 22.68 15.00
C ARG A 83 1.89 23.81 15.25
N LYS A 84 1.65 24.17 16.51
CA LYS A 84 0.99 25.43 16.85
C LYS A 84 1.92 26.55 16.38
N CYS A 85 1.90 26.88 15.09
CA CYS A 85 2.63 28.01 14.57
C CYS A 85 1.96 29.27 15.12
N THR A 86 2.55 29.86 16.16
CA THR A 86 2.21 31.19 16.68
C THR A 86 2.66 32.31 15.74
N GLN A 87 3.17 31.98 14.54
CA GLN A 87 3.60 32.96 13.56
C GLN A 87 2.86 32.78 12.23
N ARG A 88 2.00 33.76 11.93
CA ARG A 88 1.60 34.13 10.57
C ARG A 88 2.89 34.47 9.82
N ASN A 89 3.48 33.53 9.10
CA ASN A 89 4.21 33.70 7.84
C ASN A 89 5.02 32.44 7.53
N ASN A 90 4.65 31.78 6.44
CA ASN A 90 5.43 30.78 5.69
C ASN A 90 5.97 29.56 6.45
N SER A 91 5.18 28.49 6.48
CA SER A 91 5.65 27.21 5.93
C SER A 91 4.47 26.37 5.44
N ASN A 92 4.47 26.05 4.14
CA ASN A 92 3.68 24.98 3.53
C ASN A 92 4.15 23.58 4.01
N GLU A 93 4.44 23.41 5.31
CA GLU A 93 4.63 22.08 5.88
C GLU A 93 3.24 21.45 6.03
N ASN A 94 2.76 20.83 4.95
CA ASN A 94 1.61 19.94 4.99
C ASN A 94 1.84 18.95 6.13
N SER A 95 1.01 19.02 7.16
CA SER A 95 1.13 18.16 8.31
C SER A 95 0.90 16.71 7.87
N VAL A 96 1.97 15.90 7.83
CA VAL A 96 1.89 14.50 7.40
C VAL A 96 1.23 13.68 8.50
N GLY A 97 0.08 13.08 8.19
CA GLY A 97 -0.57 12.15 9.09
C GLY A 97 0.24 10.86 9.20
N ARG A 98 0.27 10.29 10.41
CA ARG A 98 0.91 9.00 10.69
C ARG A 98 -0.08 8.09 11.36
N LEU A 99 -0.13 6.84 10.93
CA LEU A 99 -0.94 5.79 11.52
C LEU A 99 -0.50 5.57 12.97
N VAL A 100 -1.46 5.52 13.88
CA VAL A 100 -1.19 5.31 15.31
C VAL A 100 -0.69 3.88 15.55
N GLU A 101 -1.35 2.91 14.93
CA GLU A 101 -1.06 1.49 15.04
C GLU A 101 -1.63 0.75 13.81
N PRO A 102 -1.06 -0.41 13.42
CA PRO A 102 -1.65 -1.27 12.39
C PRO A 102 -3.08 -1.69 12.77
N LYS A 103 -4.01 -1.58 11.82
CA LYS A 103 -5.40 -2.02 11.99
C LYS A 103 -5.74 -3.08 10.95
N ALA A 104 -6.78 -3.86 11.24
CA ALA A 104 -7.33 -4.78 10.26
C ALA A 104 -7.82 -4.01 9.02
N ILE A 105 -8.57 -2.93 9.24
CA ILE A 105 -8.97 -1.96 8.21
C ILE A 105 -8.93 -0.54 8.81
N VAL A 106 -8.52 0.43 7.99
CA VAL A 106 -8.61 1.86 8.29
C VAL A 106 -9.74 2.49 7.47
N TYR A 107 -10.62 3.26 8.12
CA TYR A 107 -11.66 4.03 7.43
C TYR A 107 -11.32 5.51 7.34
N GLU A 108 -10.96 5.96 6.15
CA GLU A 108 -10.74 7.36 5.84
C GLU A 108 -12.04 8.09 5.50
N CYS A 109 -12.00 9.41 5.58
CA CYS A 109 -13.06 10.27 5.08
C CYS A 109 -13.14 10.15 3.54
N GLY A 110 -14.32 9.82 3.04
CA GLY A 110 -14.62 9.70 1.61
C GLY A 110 -15.12 10.98 0.96
N THR A 111 -15.67 10.84 -0.25
CA THR A 111 -16.29 11.93 -1.02
C THR A 111 -17.57 12.47 -0.37
N ASN A 112 -18.29 11.64 0.40
CA ASN A 112 -19.50 12.03 1.14
C ASN A 112 -19.23 12.72 2.48
N CYS A 113 -17.97 12.99 2.82
CA CYS A 113 -17.60 13.71 4.04
C CYS A 113 -17.47 15.22 3.78
N THR A 114 -18.05 16.05 4.66
CA THR A 114 -17.95 17.53 4.57
C THR A 114 -16.67 18.12 5.14
N CYS A 115 -15.82 17.28 5.76
CA CYS A 115 -14.54 17.71 6.31
C CYS A 115 -13.57 18.20 5.22
N TYR A 116 -12.58 19.01 5.61
CA TYR A 116 -11.61 19.56 4.66
C TYR A 116 -10.82 18.46 3.92
N SER A 117 -10.36 18.79 2.71
CA SER A 117 -9.45 17.92 1.94
C SER A 117 -8.12 17.68 2.67
N SER A 118 -7.72 18.61 3.54
CA SER A 118 -6.56 18.52 4.42
C SER A 118 -6.79 17.72 5.70
N CYS A 119 -8.00 17.17 5.91
CA CYS A 119 -8.33 16.42 7.12
C CYS A 119 -7.31 15.30 7.34
N VAL A 120 -6.83 15.14 8.58
CA VAL A 120 -5.88 14.06 8.92
C VAL A 120 -6.46 12.67 8.63
N ASN A 121 -7.78 12.51 8.64
CA ASN A 121 -8.44 11.27 8.23
C ASN A 121 -8.57 11.10 6.70
N ARG A 122 -7.74 11.79 5.92
CA ARG A 122 -7.55 11.62 4.47
C ARG A 122 -6.07 11.40 4.14
N THR A 123 -5.28 10.88 5.08
CA THR A 123 -3.81 10.83 4.98
C THR A 123 -3.33 10.10 3.72
N SER A 124 -3.89 8.93 3.39
CA SER A 124 -3.50 8.17 2.20
C SER A 124 -3.84 8.89 0.89
N GLN A 125 -4.87 9.74 0.89
CA GLN A 125 -5.33 10.49 -0.29
C GLN A 125 -4.40 11.66 -0.66
N GLN A 126 -3.42 12.00 0.18
CA GLN A 126 -2.56 13.16 -0.05
C GLN A 126 -1.34 12.89 -0.96
N GLY A 127 -1.26 11.70 -1.54
CA GLY A 127 -0.20 11.28 -2.46
C GLY A 127 1.16 11.07 -1.79
N LEU A 128 2.18 10.79 -2.61
CA LEU A 128 3.55 10.49 -2.17
C LEU A 128 4.18 11.67 -1.41
N LYS A 129 4.74 11.39 -0.23
CA LYS A 129 5.37 12.40 0.64
C LYS A 129 6.89 12.31 0.71
N TYR A 130 7.44 11.16 0.38
CA TYR A 130 8.86 10.86 0.53
C TYR A 130 9.55 10.82 -0.82
N ARG A 131 10.82 11.24 -0.85
CA ARG A 131 11.71 11.10 -2.01
C ARG A 131 12.16 9.66 -2.09
N LEU A 132 11.59 8.92 -3.05
CA LEU A 132 11.93 7.53 -3.28
C LEU A 132 12.92 7.40 -4.44
N GLU A 133 13.70 6.33 -4.41
CA GLU A 133 14.60 5.98 -5.49
C GLU A 133 14.45 4.51 -5.84
N VAL A 134 14.27 4.23 -7.13
CA VAL A 134 14.37 2.86 -7.65
C VAL A 134 15.81 2.60 -8.07
N PHE A 135 16.39 1.50 -7.57
CA PHE A 135 17.79 1.15 -7.77
C PHE A 135 17.97 -0.33 -8.08
N LYS A 136 19.05 -0.68 -8.79
CA LYS A 136 19.39 -2.09 -9.06
C LYS A 136 20.04 -2.69 -7.81
N THR A 137 19.45 -3.76 -7.30
CA THR A 137 20.00 -4.59 -6.22
C THR A 137 21.00 -5.60 -6.77
N GLU A 138 21.80 -6.20 -5.89
CA GLU A 138 22.79 -7.21 -6.29
C GLU A 138 22.16 -8.51 -6.79
N SER A 139 21.04 -8.94 -6.20
CA SER A 139 20.47 -10.29 -6.41
C SER A 139 18.95 -10.36 -6.59
N LYS A 140 18.21 -9.26 -6.37
CA LYS A 140 16.73 -9.23 -6.38
C LYS A 140 16.14 -8.47 -7.58
N GLY A 141 16.98 -8.05 -8.52
CA GLY A 141 16.54 -7.17 -9.60
C GLY A 141 16.46 -5.72 -9.15
N TRP A 142 15.33 -5.05 -9.38
CA TRP A 142 15.11 -3.66 -8.96
C TRP A 142 14.55 -3.62 -7.53
N GLY A 143 14.91 -2.59 -6.77
CA GLY A 143 14.43 -2.33 -5.43
C GLY A 143 14.09 -0.85 -5.26
N VAL A 144 13.44 -0.51 -4.15
CA VAL A 144 13.15 0.89 -3.79
C VAL A 144 13.88 1.23 -2.50
N ARG A 145 14.42 2.45 -2.40
CA ARG A 145 14.93 3.03 -1.15
C ARG A 145 14.44 4.46 -0.99
N THR A 146 14.52 4.99 0.22
CA THR A 146 14.15 6.39 0.53
C THR A 146 15.38 7.29 0.62
N TRP A 147 15.26 8.58 0.27
CA TRP A 147 16.29 9.60 0.55
C TRP A 147 16.01 10.37 1.85
N ASP A 148 14.83 10.17 2.41
CA ASP A 148 14.36 10.83 3.62
C ASP A 148 14.35 9.84 4.78
N THR A 149 14.49 10.36 5.99
CA THR A 149 14.15 9.59 7.19
C THR A 149 12.63 9.46 7.27
N ILE A 150 12.16 8.23 7.39
CA ILE A 150 10.74 7.92 7.57
C ILE A 150 10.51 7.63 9.05
N LEU A 151 9.41 8.18 9.58
CA LEU A 151 9.04 8.05 10.98
C LEU A 151 7.93 6.99 11.14
N PRO A 152 7.82 6.34 12.32
CA PRO A 152 6.81 5.32 12.57
C PRO A 152 5.40 5.78 12.26
N GLY A 153 4.65 4.90 11.61
CA GLY A 153 3.27 5.15 11.16
C GLY A 153 3.18 5.92 9.85
N ALA A 154 4.28 6.27 9.20
CA ALA A 154 4.23 6.91 7.89
C ALA A 154 3.55 6.00 6.85
N LEU A 155 2.69 6.60 6.00
CA LEU A 155 2.21 5.94 4.79
C LEU A 155 3.15 6.29 3.64
N ILE A 156 3.73 5.27 3.01
CA ILE A 156 4.75 5.44 1.98
C ILE A 156 4.08 5.66 0.61
N CYS A 157 3.34 4.66 0.15
CA CYS A 157 2.63 4.68 -1.12
C CYS A 157 1.49 3.65 -1.13
N GLU A 158 0.51 3.88 -1.99
CA GLU A 158 -0.49 2.88 -2.38
C GLU A 158 0.16 1.88 -3.35
N TYR A 159 -0.19 0.59 -3.29
CA TYR A 159 0.14 -0.36 -4.36
C TYR A 159 -0.89 -0.22 -5.47
N THR A 160 -0.50 0.36 -6.61
CA THR A 160 -1.43 0.65 -7.72
C THR A 160 -1.15 -0.24 -8.93
N GLY A 161 -2.22 -0.55 -9.65
CA GLY A 161 -2.19 -1.30 -10.89
C GLY A 161 -3.60 -1.46 -11.46
N ILE A 162 -3.83 -2.52 -12.22
CA ILE A 162 -5.16 -2.88 -12.74
C ILE A 162 -5.83 -3.81 -11.73
N LEU A 163 -7.01 -3.43 -11.24
CA LEU A 163 -7.84 -4.31 -10.43
C LEU A 163 -8.38 -5.44 -11.31
N ARG A 164 -8.10 -6.69 -10.94
CA ARG A 164 -8.56 -7.90 -11.64
C ARG A 164 -9.17 -8.89 -10.66
N ARG A 165 -10.00 -9.80 -11.18
CA ARG A 165 -10.39 -10.99 -10.40
C ARG A 165 -9.18 -11.94 -10.34
N THR A 166 -8.92 -12.53 -9.19
CA THR A 166 -7.76 -13.42 -8.99
C THR A 166 -7.76 -14.58 -9.99
N THR A 167 -8.94 -15.15 -10.27
CA THR A 167 -9.13 -16.23 -11.26
C THR A 167 -8.74 -15.86 -12.70
N GLU A 168 -8.64 -14.56 -13.04
CA GLU A 168 -8.23 -14.11 -14.37
C GLU A 168 -6.71 -14.08 -14.55
N VAL A 169 -5.96 -14.14 -13.43
CA VAL A 169 -4.49 -14.07 -13.42
C VAL A 169 -3.83 -15.31 -12.84
N GLU A 170 -4.61 -16.24 -12.27
CA GLU A 170 -4.14 -17.55 -11.85
C GLU A 170 -3.41 -18.28 -13.00
N GLY A 171 -2.23 -18.83 -12.69
CA GLY A 171 -1.41 -19.55 -13.68
C GLY A 171 -0.50 -18.66 -14.55
N LEU A 172 -0.55 -17.33 -14.41
CA LEU A 172 0.41 -16.42 -15.07
C LEU A 172 1.76 -16.42 -14.33
N LEU A 173 2.49 -17.53 -14.38
CA LEU A 173 3.78 -17.72 -13.70
C LEU A 173 4.85 -16.69 -14.07
N GLU A 174 4.71 -16.04 -15.22
CA GLU A 174 5.62 -14.99 -15.68
C GLU A 174 5.33 -13.61 -15.05
N ASN A 175 4.12 -13.39 -14.50
CA ASN A 175 3.74 -12.10 -13.92
C ASN A 175 4.04 -12.02 -12.43
N ASN A 176 5.21 -11.49 -12.10
CA ASN A 176 5.69 -11.31 -10.72
C ASN A 176 5.17 -10.04 -10.04
N TYR A 177 4.17 -9.35 -10.60
CA TYR A 177 3.69 -8.04 -10.11
C TYR A 177 2.23 -8.05 -9.67
N ILE A 178 1.69 -9.23 -9.33
CA ILE A 178 0.34 -9.40 -8.82
C ILE A 178 0.36 -9.26 -7.29
N PHE A 179 -0.56 -8.46 -6.76
CA PHE A 179 -0.77 -8.30 -5.32
C PHE A 179 -2.20 -8.70 -4.97
N ASP A 180 -2.39 -9.75 -4.18
CA ASP A 180 -3.72 -10.18 -3.75
C ASP A 180 -4.31 -9.25 -2.66
N ILE A 181 -5.57 -8.86 -2.80
CA ILE A 181 -6.26 -8.02 -1.80
C ILE A 181 -6.81 -8.92 -0.70
N ASP A 182 -5.93 -9.26 0.24
CA ASP A 182 -6.14 -10.28 1.28
C ASP A 182 -6.66 -9.73 2.63
N CYS A 183 -7.35 -8.59 2.60
CA CYS A 183 -7.81 -7.91 3.82
C CYS A 183 -8.71 -8.80 4.69
N LEU A 184 -9.56 -9.63 4.06
CA LEU A 184 -10.43 -10.56 4.78
C LEU A 184 -9.63 -11.64 5.52
N GLN A 185 -8.58 -12.16 4.88
CA GLN A 185 -7.68 -13.14 5.43
C GLN A 185 -6.91 -12.54 6.61
N THR A 186 -6.43 -11.29 6.48
CA THR A 186 -5.82 -10.54 7.58
C THR A 186 -6.79 -10.34 8.75
N ILE A 187 -8.04 -9.97 8.49
CA ILE A 187 -9.08 -9.81 9.54
C ILE A 187 -9.29 -11.13 10.30
N LYS A 188 -9.35 -12.24 9.57
CA LYS A 188 -9.62 -13.58 10.11
C LYS A 188 -8.38 -14.30 10.65
N GLY A 189 -7.17 -13.73 10.48
CA GLY A 189 -5.91 -14.38 10.85
C GLY A 189 -5.64 -15.68 10.08
N LEU A 190 -6.09 -15.76 8.82
CA LEU A 190 -5.88 -16.92 7.96
C LEU A 190 -4.50 -16.86 7.31
N ASP A 191 -4.04 -17.99 6.75
CA ASP A 191 -2.84 -18.04 5.91
C ASP A 191 -1.58 -17.50 6.61
N GLY A 192 -1.46 -17.73 7.92
CA GLY A 192 -0.33 -17.24 8.72
C GLY A 192 -0.28 -15.72 8.90
N ARG A 193 -1.33 -14.98 8.48
CA ARG A 193 -1.44 -13.54 8.70
C ARG A 193 -1.79 -13.25 10.14
N GLU A 194 -1.10 -12.27 10.72
CA GLU A 194 -1.38 -11.82 12.09
C GLU A 194 -2.71 -11.07 12.15
N GLN A 195 -3.59 -11.48 13.06
CA GLN A 195 -4.84 -10.77 13.31
C GLN A 195 -4.56 -9.44 13.98
N ARG A 196 -5.17 -8.36 13.48
CA ARG A 196 -4.91 -6.99 13.94
C ARG A 196 -6.04 -6.41 14.76
N THR A 197 -5.73 -5.34 15.51
CA THR A 197 -6.72 -4.57 16.26
C THR A 197 -7.86 -4.09 15.35
N GLY A 198 -9.09 -4.16 15.87
CA GLY A 198 -10.30 -3.79 15.13
C GLY A 198 -10.92 -4.92 14.29
N SER A 199 -10.28 -6.09 14.17
CA SER A 199 -10.84 -7.25 13.46
C SER A 199 -12.23 -7.65 13.96
N GLU A 200 -12.47 -7.63 15.27
CA GLU A 200 -13.76 -8.02 15.89
C GLU A 200 -14.92 -7.11 15.47
N LEU A 201 -14.68 -5.78 15.40
CA LEU A 201 -15.66 -4.80 14.94
C LEU A 201 -16.04 -5.04 13.47
N HIS A 202 -15.13 -5.59 12.67
CA HIS A 202 -15.32 -5.83 11.26
C HIS A 202 -15.98 -7.19 11.00
N MET A 203 -15.64 -8.23 11.76
CA MET A 203 -16.31 -9.54 11.69
C MET A 203 -17.82 -9.39 11.94
N ALA A 204 -18.22 -8.57 12.92
CA ALA A 204 -19.62 -8.28 13.20
C ALA A 204 -20.38 -7.67 12.00
N SER A 205 -19.69 -6.90 11.16
CA SER A 205 -20.25 -6.26 9.96
C SER A 205 -20.23 -7.17 8.72
N LEU A 206 -19.48 -8.28 8.76
CA LEU A 206 -19.36 -9.27 7.69
C LEU A 206 -20.33 -10.44 7.85
N HIS A 207 -21.10 -10.50 8.94
CA HIS A 207 -22.18 -11.47 9.14
C HIS A 207 -23.41 -11.15 8.29
N SER A 208 -23.29 -11.31 6.96
CA SER A 208 -24.44 -11.77 6.19
C SER A 208 -24.43 -13.30 6.26
N GLU A 209 -25.57 -13.91 6.59
CA GLU A 209 -25.72 -15.36 6.87
C GLU A 209 -25.40 -16.30 5.69
N HIS A 210 -24.79 -15.79 4.61
CA HIS A 210 -24.49 -16.52 3.37
C HIS A 210 -23.00 -16.82 3.12
N ASP A 211 -22.06 -16.33 3.94
CA ASP A 211 -20.61 -16.40 3.67
C ASP A 211 -19.85 -17.52 4.42
N LEU A 212 -20.55 -18.54 4.92
CA LEU A 212 -19.92 -19.71 5.58
C LEU A 212 -19.09 -20.57 4.60
N GLU A 213 -19.24 -20.35 3.28
CA GLU A 213 -18.46 -21.00 2.22
C GLU A 213 -17.69 -20.00 1.32
N ALA A 214 -17.52 -18.73 1.76
CA ALA A 214 -16.72 -17.78 0.99
C ALA A 214 -15.29 -18.32 0.85
N SER A 215 -14.86 -18.49 -0.40
CA SER A 215 -13.54 -19.03 -0.78
C SER A 215 -12.45 -18.48 0.13
N GLN A 216 -11.59 -19.37 0.64
CA GLN A 216 -10.45 -18.98 1.48
C GLN A 216 -9.48 -18.05 0.73
N ALA A 217 -9.53 -18.01 -0.60
CA ALA A 217 -8.70 -17.18 -1.45
C ALA A 217 -9.27 -15.75 -1.66
N PRO A 218 -8.39 -14.75 -1.85
CA PRO A 218 -8.78 -13.40 -2.25
C PRO A 218 -9.53 -13.38 -3.60
N GLU A 219 -10.68 -12.67 -3.67
CA GLU A 219 -11.48 -12.57 -4.92
C GLU A 219 -10.85 -11.62 -5.96
N TYR A 220 -10.15 -10.59 -5.49
CA TYR A 220 -9.51 -9.58 -6.33
C TYR A 220 -8.03 -9.43 -6.02
N CYS A 221 -7.29 -9.03 -7.04
CA CYS A 221 -5.87 -8.72 -6.99
C CYS A 221 -5.58 -7.43 -7.76
N ILE A 222 -4.40 -6.86 -7.53
CA ILE A 222 -3.85 -5.71 -8.23
C ILE A 222 -2.74 -6.20 -9.15
N ASP A 223 -2.98 -6.19 -10.46
CA ASP A 223 -1.98 -6.52 -11.48
C ASP A 223 -1.19 -5.26 -11.85
N ALA A 224 0.03 -5.17 -11.32
CA ALA A 224 0.97 -4.09 -11.64
C ALA A 224 1.93 -4.47 -12.78
N GLY A 225 1.60 -5.49 -13.58
CA GLY A 225 2.43 -5.96 -14.69
C GLY A 225 2.69 -4.85 -15.70
N SER A 226 1.61 -4.29 -16.27
CA SER A 226 1.66 -3.29 -17.35
C SER A 226 1.35 -1.85 -16.92
N VAL A 227 0.63 -1.67 -15.82
CA VAL A 227 0.26 -0.36 -15.26
C VAL A 227 0.52 -0.39 -13.78
N GLY A 228 1.20 0.60 -13.21
CA GLY A 228 1.41 0.68 -11.77
C GLY A 228 2.30 1.83 -11.35
N ASN A 229 2.53 2.00 -10.04
CA ASN A 229 3.45 3.02 -9.53
C ASN A 229 4.78 2.41 -9.04
N VAL A 230 5.50 3.17 -8.22
CA VAL A 230 6.77 2.76 -7.61
C VAL A 230 6.66 1.53 -6.70
N ALA A 231 5.48 1.23 -6.14
CA ALA A 231 5.30 0.14 -5.18
C ALA A 231 5.61 -1.24 -5.76
N ARG A 232 5.41 -1.45 -7.06
CA ARG A 232 5.73 -2.71 -7.77
C ARG A 232 7.20 -3.11 -7.73
N PHE A 233 8.10 -2.19 -7.38
CA PHE A 233 9.54 -2.44 -7.26
C PHE A 233 9.99 -2.70 -5.82
N ILE A 234 9.08 -2.64 -4.85
CA ILE A 234 9.41 -2.87 -3.44
C ILE A 234 9.54 -4.36 -3.22
N ASN A 235 10.74 -4.80 -2.83
CA ASN A 235 11.06 -6.22 -2.73
C ASN A 235 10.51 -6.88 -1.47
N HIS A 236 10.50 -8.21 -1.50
CA HIS A 236 10.29 -9.04 -0.32
C HIS A 236 11.44 -8.94 0.69
N SER A 237 11.11 -8.97 1.98
CA SER A 237 12.02 -9.37 3.05
C SER A 237 11.32 -10.24 4.10
N CYS A 238 12.03 -11.21 4.68
CA CYS A 238 11.55 -11.98 5.83
C CYS A 238 11.63 -11.18 7.15
N GLN A 239 12.43 -10.11 7.16
CA GLN A 239 12.46 -9.09 8.20
C GLN A 239 12.18 -7.75 7.52
N PRO A 240 10.91 -7.50 7.15
CA PRO A 240 10.55 -6.29 6.43
C PRO A 240 10.61 -5.07 7.34
N ASN A 241 10.76 -3.91 6.71
CA ASN A 241 10.56 -2.62 7.38
C ASN A 241 9.20 -2.00 7.03
N LEU A 242 8.49 -2.52 6.05
CA LEU A 242 7.13 -2.11 5.72
C LEU A 242 6.10 -3.20 6.06
N PHE A 243 4.89 -2.79 6.39
CA PHE A 243 3.72 -3.64 6.46
C PHE A 243 2.60 -3.11 5.55
N VAL A 244 1.71 -4.02 5.16
CA VAL A 244 0.54 -3.70 4.33
C VAL A 244 -0.61 -3.26 5.23
N GLN A 245 -1.27 -2.15 4.91
CA GLN A 245 -2.45 -1.65 5.59
C GLN A 245 -3.60 -1.47 4.59
N CYS A 246 -4.71 -2.17 4.83
CA CYS A 246 -5.94 -1.98 4.06
C CYS A 246 -6.64 -0.68 4.47
N VAL A 247 -7.01 0.14 3.49
CA VAL A 247 -7.71 1.43 3.69
C VAL A 247 -8.97 1.51 2.84
N LEU A 248 -10.07 1.93 3.46
CA LEU A 248 -11.34 2.23 2.81
C LEU A 248 -11.65 3.72 2.93
N SER A 249 -12.14 4.33 1.85
CA SER A 249 -12.52 5.75 1.85
C SER A 249 -13.83 6.00 1.13
N SER A 250 -13.94 5.56 -0.13
CA SER A 250 -15.03 5.91 -1.03
C SER A 250 -16.07 4.80 -1.20
N HIS A 251 -15.77 3.60 -0.70
CA HIS A 251 -16.61 2.40 -0.69
C HIS A 251 -16.35 1.65 0.63
N SER A 252 -17.25 0.73 0.97
CA SER A 252 -17.13 -0.14 2.15
C SER A 252 -16.75 -1.59 1.82
N ASP A 253 -16.57 -1.90 0.53
CA ASP A 253 -16.20 -3.25 0.11
C ASP A 253 -14.72 -3.53 0.39
N ILE A 254 -14.48 -4.43 1.35
CA ILE A 254 -13.14 -4.81 1.81
C ILE A 254 -12.34 -5.58 0.76
N LYS A 255 -13.03 -6.23 -0.20
CA LYS A 255 -12.40 -7.07 -1.22
C LYS A 255 -11.64 -6.26 -2.26
N VAL A 256 -11.93 -4.96 -2.32
CA VAL A 256 -11.31 -3.99 -3.25
C VAL A 256 -10.69 -2.82 -2.49
N ALA A 257 -10.31 -3.03 -1.22
CA ALA A 257 -9.69 -2.01 -0.39
C ALA A 257 -8.36 -1.51 -1.00
N LYS A 258 -8.00 -0.26 -0.68
CA LYS A 258 -6.68 0.26 -1.04
C LYS A 258 -5.62 -0.46 -0.22
N VAL A 259 -4.55 -0.86 -0.89
CA VAL A 259 -3.38 -1.48 -0.28
C VAL A 259 -2.33 -0.40 -0.05
N MET A 260 -2.11 0.01 1.19
CA MET A 260 -1.09 0.99 1.56
C MET A 260 0.13 0.29 2.16
N LEU A 261 1.34 0.71 1.78
CA LEU A 261 2.56 0.31 2.47
C LEU A 261 2.90 1.35 3.54
N ALA A 262 3.07 0.87 4.77
CA ALA A 262 3.29 1.69 5.96
C ALA A 262 4.48 1.16 6.78
N ASP A 263 5.02 2.00 7.65
CA ASP A 263 6.36 1.81 8.23
C ASP A 263 6.41 1.91 9.76
N ASP A 264 7.51 1.37 10.31
CA ASP A 264 8.18 1.80 11.53
C ASP A 264 9.22 2.93 11.23
N THR A 265 10.44 2.92 11.77
CA THR A 265 11.48 3.95 11.50
C THR A 265 12.45 3.50 10.41
N ILE A 266 12.52 4.21 9.28
CA ILE A 266 13.48 3.93 8.19
C ILE A 266 14.50 5.08 7.99
N PRO A 267 15.80 4.81 8.20
CA PRO A 267 16.90 5.69 7.80
C PRO A 267 16.99 5.94 6.29
N PRO A 268 17.57 7.07 5.87
CA PRO A 268 17.87 7.33 4.47
C PRO A 268 18.72 6.22 3.84
N LEU A 269 18.46 5.96 2.56
CA LEU A 269 19.09 4.99 1.66
C LEU A 269 18.89 3.52 2.03
N GLN A 270 18.14 3.22 3.09
CA GLN A 270 17.74 1.85 3.38
C GLN A 270 16.70 1.37 2.36
N GLU A 271 16.88 0.13 1.88
CA GLU A 271 15.93 -0.53 1.00
C GLU A 271 14.59 -0.72 1.72
N LEU A 272 13.51 -0.41 1.02
CA LEU A 272 12.13 -0.63 1.44
C LEU A 272 11.73 -2.07 1.08
N SER A 273 11.10 -2.77 2.02
CA SER A 273 10.65 -4.14 1.81
C SER A 273 9.46 -4.49 2.69
N TYR A 274 8.56 -5.33 2.17
CA TYR A 274 7.44 -5.92 2.93
C TYR A 274 7.48 -7.45 2.83
N ASP A 275 6.77 -8.15 3.72
CA ASP A 275 6.58 -9.59 3.55
C ASP A 275 5.52 -9.83 2.47
N TYR A 276 5.86 -10.59 1.42
CA TYR A 276 4.95 -10.89 0.32
C TYR A 276 3.84 -11.86 0.75
N GLY A 277 4.00 -12.56 1.88
CA GLY A 277 2.97 -13.43 2.41
C GLY A 277 2.76 -14.74 1.63
N TYR A 278 3.59 -15.03 0.62
CA TYR A 278 3.53 -16.33 -0.07
C TYR A 278 3.78 -17.49 0.89
N HIS A 279 2.97 -18.54 0.74
CA HIS A 279 3.20 -19.81 1.39
C HIS A 279 4.26 -20.61 0.65
N LEU A 280 5.00 -21.43 1.40
CA LEU A 280 5.90 -22.38 0.77
C LEU A 280 5.09 -23.39 -0.02
N ASP A 281 5.60 -23.74 -1.20
CA ASP A 281 5.02 -24.76 -2.06
C ASP A 281 3.60 -24.40 -2.59
N SER A 282 3.25 -23.10 -2.59
CA SER A 282 1.93 -22.60 -3.05
C SER A 282 1.83 -22.35 -4.55
N VAL A 283 2.95 -22.44 -5.28
CA VAL A 283 3.00 -22.19 -6.72
C VAL A 283 3.25 -23.50 -7.44
N THR A 284 2.35 -23.84 -8.36
CA THR A 284 2.40 -25.07 -9.15
C THR A 284 2.59 -24.72 -10.62
N GLY A 285 3.52 -25.41 -11.28
CA GLY A 285 3.80 -25.28 -12.70
C GLY A 285 2.71 -25.91 -13.56
N GLU A 286 2.77 -25.67 -14.88
CA GLU A 286 1.87 -26.31 -15.85
C GLU A 286 1.96 -27.84 -15.85
N ASP A 287 3.11 -28.37 -15.44
CA ASP A 287 3.39 -29.81 -15.30
C ASP A 287 2.86 -30.41 -13.98
N GLY A 288 2.22 -29.60 -13.13
CA GLY A 288 1.72 -30.01 -11.81
C GLY A 288 2.79 -30.07 -10.72
N ASN A 289 4.05 -29.73 -11.02
CA ASN A 289 5.13 -29.73 -10.04
C ASN A 289 5.18 -28.40 -9.28
N ILE A 290 5.60 -28.47 -8.02
CA ILE A 290 5.82 -27.28 -7.20
C ILE A 290 6.98 -26.47 -7.77
N VAL A 291 6.71 -25.20 -8.09
CA VAL A 291 7.72 -24.21 -8.51
C VAL A 291 8.28 -23.55 -7.26
N LYS A 292 9.61 -23.45 -7.19
CA LYS A 292 10.31 -22.88 -6.04
C LYS A 292 11.09 -21.64 -6.46
N LEU A 293 11.01 -20.60 -5.65
CA LEU A 293 11.80 -19.38 -5.83
C LEU A 293 12.62 -19.09 -4.58
N ALA A 294 13.94 -18.97 -4.74
CA ALA A 294 14.84 -18.70 -3.63
C ALA A 294 14.67 -17.29 -3.07
N CYS A 295 14.77 -17.15 -1.74
CA CYS A 295 14.76 -15.85 -1.07
C CYS A 295 16.18 -15.30 -0.90
N HIS A 296 16.41 -14.09 -1.40
CA HIS A 296 17.68 -13.37 -1.31
C HIS A 296 17.57 -12.09 -0.45
N CYS A 297 16.66 -12.05 0.52
CA CYS A 297 16.45 -10.85 1.35
C CYS A 297 17.61 -10.49 2.28
N GLY A 298 18.49 -11.45 2.61
CA GLY A 298 19.64 -11.24 3.49
C GLY A 298 19.32 -11.24 4.99
N ALA A 299 18.06 -11.41 5.40
CA ALA A 299 17.67 -11.50 6.81
C ALA A 299 18.31 -12.72 7.52
N ALA A 300 18.63 -12.57 8.80
CA ALA A 300 19.31 -13.60 9.58
C ALA A 300 18.45 -14.88 9.76
N ASP A 301 17.15 -14.69 9.96
CA ASP A 301 16.11 -15.72 10.10
C ASP A 301 15.36 -15.97 8.78
N CYS A 302 15.97 -15.64 7.63
CA CYS A 302 15.37 -15.81 6.32
C CYS A 302 14.86 -17.24 6.10
N ARG A 303 13.59 -17.36 5.68
CA ARG A 303 12.90 -18.63 5.35
C ARG A 303 13.42 -19.32 4.09
N LYS A 304 14.45 -18.76 3.45
CA LYS A 304 15.20 -19.25 2.27
C LYS A 304 14.43 -19.37 0.96
N ARG A 305 13.09 -19.31 0.98
CA ARG A 305 12.24 -19.33 -0.21
C ARG A 305 11.18 -18.23 -0.18
N LEU A 306 10.80 -17.72 -1.34
CA LEU A 306 9.58 -16.93 -1.50
C LEU A 306 8.38 -17.87 -1.53
N TYR A 307 8.43 -18.91 -2.37
CA TYR A 307 7.50 -20.03 -2.48
C TYR A 307 8.26 -21.30 -2.85
#